data_AF-A0A085ZZD7-F1
#
_entry.id   AF-A0A085ZZD7-F1
#
_cell.length_a   1.000
_cell.length_b   1.000
_cell.length_c   1.000
_cell.angle_alpha   90.00
_cell.angle_beta   90.00
_cell.angle_gamma   90.00
#
_symmetry.space_group_name_H-M   'P 1'
#
loop_
_entity.id
_entity.type
_entity.pdbx_description
1 polymer ?
#
loop_
_entity_poly.entity_id
_entity_poly.type
_entity_poly.pdbx_seq_one_letter_code
_entity_poly.pdbx_strand_id
1 'polypeptide(L)'
;MKIIFSNAMKHSQDHFDFIANKANRYVHGTKYMYSDEDYLQIIRKSIPNRLEIIGYKDSPLTKEEILAFNEALEEQIEYWLSLRVHIPIKEGTDTITYKEETIELDIRPIDINDNDNDKAIRDLLRLHEIIKECLAEEKPLYLSVYEEE
;
A
#
# COMPACT_ATOMS: atom_id res chain seq x y z
N MET A 1 -6.89 -11.09 -9.24
CA MET A 1 -5.67 -10.32 -9.63
C MET A 1 -4.95 -9.98 -8.33
N LYS A 2 -3.66 -9.65 -8.37
CA LYS A 2 -2.89 -9.38 -7.15
C LYS A 2 -1.78 -8.39 -7.43
N ILE A 3 -1.76 -7.31 -6.66
CA ILE A 3 -0.72 -6.28 -6.73
C ILE A 3 0.14 -6.39 -5.46
N ILE A 4 1.45 -6.33 -5.63
CA ILE A 4 2.41 -6.46 -4.53
C ILE A 4 3.50 -5.41 -4.69
N PHE A 5 3.78 -4.70 -3.62
CA PHE A 5 4.94 -3.85 -3.45
C PHE A 5 5.91 -4.53 -2.49
N SER A 6 7.19 -4.55 -2.81
CA SER A 6 8.18 -5.12 -1.90
C SER A 6 9.58 -4.57 -2.10
N ASN A 7 10.45 -4.66 -1.10
CA ASN A 7 11.84 -4.23 -1.25
C ASN A 7 12.78 -5.28 -1.84
N ALA A 8 12.24 -6.42 -2.30
CA ALA A 8 12.97 -7.50 -2.93
C ALA A 8 12.10 -8.15 -4.00
N MET A 9 12.72 -8.74 -5.02
CA MET A 9 12.00 -9.53 -6.02
C MET A 9 11.30 -10.73 -5.34
N LYS A 10 10.00 -10.86 -5.58
CA LYS A 10 9.15 -11.90 -4.98
C LYS A 10 8.81 -13.02 -5.95
N HIS A 11 8.69 -12.71 -7.24
CA HIS A 11 8.42 -13.64 -8.32
C HIS A 11 9.39 -14.83 -8.24
N SER A 12 8.83 -16.04 -8.32
CA SER A 12 9.56 -17.30 -8.21
C SER A 12 10.27 -17.58 -6.87
N GLN A 13 9.99 -16.82 -5.80
CA GLN A 13 10.40 -17.18 -4.44
C GLN A 13 9.27 -17.88 -3.68
N ASP A 14 9.61 -18.87 -2.86
CA ASP A 14 8.67 -19.46 -1.92
C ASP A 14 8.18 -18.40 -0.93
N HIS A 15 6.87 -18.42 -0.63
CA HIS A 15 6.26 -17.38 0.19
C HIS A 15 6.79 -17.37 1.62
N PHE A 16 7.01 -18.54 2.22
CA PHE A 16 7.46 -18.65 3.60
C PHE A 16 8.94 -18.27 3.72
N ASP A 17 9.77 -18.68 2.77
CA ASP A 17 11.17 -18.28 2.71
C ASP A 17 11.32 -16.77 2.49
N PHE A 18 10.46 -16.19 1.63
CA PHE A 18 10.45 -14.75 1.38
C PHE A 18 10.14 -13.93 2.64
N ILE A 19 9.16 -14.36 3.45
CA ILE A 19 8.78 -13.70 4.70
C ILE A 19 9.81 -13.94 5.81
N ALA A 20 10.42 -15.12 5.87
CA ALA A 20 11.41 -15.47 6.90
C ALA A 20 12.70 -14.65 6.75
N ASN A 21 13.01 -14.17 5.54
CA ASN A 21 14.17 -13.33 5.30
C ASN A 21 13.96 -11.90 5.83
N LYS A 22 14.66 -11.55 6.92
CA LYS A 22 14.63 -10.20 7.51
C LYS A 22 15.05 -9.08 6.55
N ALA A 23 15.79 -9.40 5.48
CA ALA A 23 16.14 -8.43 4.44
C ALA A 23 14.93 -8.04 3.58
N ASN A 24 13.92 -8.90 3.47
CA ASN A 24 12.69 -8.69 2.69
C ASN A 24 11.56 -8.08 3.55
N ARG A 25 11.90 -7.32 4.59
CA ARG A 25 10.94 -6.86 5.61
C ARG A 25 9.82 -5.96 5.09
N TYR A 26 9.98 -5.38 3.91
CA TYR A 26 8.99 -4.48 3.33
C TYR A 26 8.22 -5.21 2.26
N VAL A 27 7.03 -5.68 2.63
CA VAL A 27 6.11 -6.38 1.74
C VAL A 27 4.72 -5.85 2.00
N HIS A 28 4.08 -5.35 0.96
CA HIS A 28 2.70 -4.90 0.99
C HIS A 28 1.96 -5.52 -0.18
N GLY A 29 1.00 -6.39 0.10
CA GLY A 29 0.13 -6.97 -0.92
C GLY A 29 -1.26 -6.38 -0.78
N THR A 30 -1.93 -6.14 -1.91
CA THR A 30 -3.30 -5.60 -1.97
C THR A 30 -4.38 -6.60 -1.57
N LYS A 31 -4.00 -7.74 -0.97
CA LYS A 31 -4.93 -8.77 -0.48
C LYS A 31 -5.81 -8.26 0.68
N TYR A 32 -5.56 -7.05 1.17
CA TYR A 32 -6.35 -6.41 2.21
C TYR A 32 -7.14 -5.24 1.61
N MET A 33 -8.46 -5.43 1.62
CA MET A 33 -9.62 -4.53 1.58
C MET A 33 -9.65 -3.27 0.69
N TYR A 34 -8.56 -2.54 0.45
CA TYR A 34 -8.52 -1.55 -0.63
C TYR A 34 -8.48 -2.25 -1.98
N SER A 35 -9.41 -1.92 -2.88
CA SER A 35 -9.62 -2.75 -4.07
C SER A 35 -8.40 -2.68 -5.00
N ASP A 36 -8.09 -3.82 -5.64
CA ASP A 36 -7.03 -3.86 -6.66
C ASP A 36 -7.26 -2.83 -7.76
N GLU A 37 -8.52 -2.56 -8.12
CA GLU A 37 -8.87 -1.58 -9.14
C GLU A 37 -8.52 -0.15 -8.69
N ASP A 38 -8.73 0.17 -7.41
CA ASP A 38 -8.33 1.48 -6.88
C ASP A 38 -6.81 1.63 -6.88
N TYR A 39 -6.06 0.59 -6.47
CA TYR A 39 -4.61 0.58 -6.61
C TYR A 39 -4.15 0.73 -8.06
N LEU A 40 -4.80 0.05 -9.01
CA LEU A 40 -4.51 0.23 -10.43
C LEU A 40 -4.76 1.67 -10.88
N GLN A 41 -5.80 2.35 -10.40
CA GLN A 41 -6.03 3.75 -10.73
C GLN A 41 -4.89 4.66 -10.25
N ILE A 42 -4.37 4.43 -9.05
CA ILE A 42 -3.20 5.17 -8.52
C ILE A 42 -1.97 4.91 -9.41
N ILE A 43 -1.71 3.64 -9.73
CA ILE A 43 -0.58 3.23 -10.59
C ILE A 43 -0.72 3.85 -11.99
N ARG A 44 -1.92 3.80 -12.61
CA ARG A 44 -2.19 4.40 -13.93
C ARG A 44 -1.94 5.90 -13.95
N LYS A 45 -2.25 6.60 -12.86
CA LYS A 45 -2.05 8.06 -12.78
C LYS A 45 -0.58 8.45 -12.60
N SER A 46 0.18 7.66 -11.82
CA SER A 46 1.53 8.04 -11.37
C SER A 46 2.66 7.39 -12.16
N ILE A 47 2.51 6.11 -12.51
CA ILE A 47 3.53 5.29 -13.20
C ILE A 47 2.90 4.45 -14.33
N PRO A 48 2.18 5.07 -15.28
CA PRO A 48 1.37 4.36 -16.30
C PRO A 48 2.15 3.33 -17.12
N ASN A 49 3.40 3.65 -17.45
CA ASN A 49 4.28 2.79 -18.25
C ASN A 49 4.52 1.41 -17.61
N ARG A 50 4.30 1.27 -16.30
CA ARG A 50 4.47 0.00 -15.58
C ARG A 50 3.32 -0.98 -15.80
N LEU A 51 2.16 -0.53 -16.32
CA LEU A 51 0.99 -1.37 -16.60
C LEU A 51 0.89 -1.80 -18.08
N GLU A 52 1.56 -1.11 -18.99
CA GLU A 52 1.54 -1.44 -20.43
C GLU A 52 2.41 -2.65 -20.78
N ILE A 53 3.25 -3.09 -19.84
CA ILE A 53 4.14 -4.24 -20.00
C ILE A 53 3.36 -5.49 -19.57
N ILE A 54 2.80 -6.20 -20.56
CA ILE A 54 2.07 -7.46 -20.37
C ILE A 54 2.96 -8.46 -19.59
N GLY A 55 2.59 -8.73 -18.33
CA GLY A 55 3.28 -9.67 -17.45
C GLY A 55 4.40 -9.06 -16.61
N TYR A 56 4.09 -8.09 -15.73
CA TYR A 56 5.08 -7.47 -14.87
C TYR A 56 5.60 -8.42 -13.78
N LYS A 57 6.78 -8.98 -14.03
CA LYS A 57 7.58 -9.73 -13.06
C LYS A 57 8.67 -8.79 -12.53
N ASP A 58 8.41 -8.17 -11.38
CA ASP A 58 9.41 -7.60 -10.47
C ASP A 58 10.49 -6.69 -11.06
N SER A 59 10.14 -5.70 -11.88
CA SER A 59 11.14 -4.66 -12.16
C SER A 59 11.17 -3.65 -11.01
N PRO A 60 12.37 -3.19 -10.59
CA PRO A 60 12.47 -2.13 -9.60
C PRO A 60 11.94 -0.84 -10.21
N LEU A 61 11.22 -0.08 -9.39
CA LEU A 61 10.83 1.29 -9.68
C LEU A 61 12.07 2.19 -9.59
N THR A 62 12.16 3.17 -10.47
CA THR A 62 13.17 4.23 -10.35
C THR A 62 12.82 5.14 -9.18
N LYS A 63 13.78 5.95 -8.71
CA LYS A 63 13.52 6.89 -7.62
C LYS A 63 12.40 7.87 -7.98
N GLU A 64 12.38 8.34 -9.22
CA GLU A 64 11.35 9.26 -9.74
C GLU A 64 9.97 8.60 -9.73
N GLU A 65 9.88 7.33 -10.13
CA GLU A 65 8.63 6.56 -10.09
C GLU A 65 8.16 6.30 -8.66
N ILE A 66 9.07 6.00 -7.74
CA ILE A 66 8.74 5.83 -6.33
C ILE A 66 8.17 7.13 -5.76
N LEU A 67 8.79 8.28 -6.06
CA LEU A 67 8.32 9.59 -5.60
C LEU A 67 6.96 9.95 -6.20
N ALA A 68 6.77 9.76 -7.52
CA ALA A 68 5.51 10.03 -8.19
C ALA A 68 4.37 9.14 -7.67
N PHE A 69 4.66 7.85 -7.42
CA PHE A 69 3.68 6.94 -6.84
C PHE A 69 3.36 7.31 -5.39
N ASN A 70 4.35 7.71 -4.59
CA ASN A 70 4.14 8.16 -3.23
C ASN A 70 3.27 9.43 -3.15
N GLU A 71 3.48 10.38 -4.05
CA GLU A 71 2.65 11.59 -4.14
C GLU A 71 1.18 11.24 -4.43
N ALA A 72 0.93 10.35 -5.42
CA ALA A 72 -0.42 9.88 -5.72
C ALA A 72 -1.06 9.09 -4.58
N LEU A 73 -0.28 8.36 -3.78
CA LEU A 73 -0.76 7.72 -2.55
C LEU A 73 -1.16 8.75 -1.49
N GLU A 74 -0.35 9.78 -1.28
CA GLU A 74 -0.66 10.86 -0.33
C GLU A 74 -1.97 11.55 -0.72
N GLU A 75 -2.16 11.91 -2.00
CA GLU A 75 -3.42 12.49 -2.49
C GLU A 75 -4.62 11.59 -2.19
N GLN A 76 -4.47 10.28 -2.38
CA GLN A 76 -5.53 9.32 -2.10
C GLN A 76 -5.82 9.17 -0.60
N ILE A 77 -4.79 9.20 0.25
CA ILE A 77 -4.92 9.21 1.72
C ILE A 77 -5.70 10.45 2.15
N GLU A 78 -5.33 11.63 1.68
CA GLU A 78 -6.03 12.88 2.00
C GLU A 78 -7.49 12.85 1.54
N TYR A 79 -7.76 12.29 0.36
CA TYR A 79 -9.13 12.12 -0.13
C TYR A 79 -9.96 11.26 0.82
N TRP A 80 -9.46 10.09 1.23
CA TRP A 80 -10.20 9.23 2.17
C TRP A 80 -10.36 9.86 3.55
N LEU A 81 -9.35 10.57 4.05
CA LEU A 81 -9.44 11.34 5.28
C LEU A 81 -10.52 12.44 5.19
N SER A 82 -10.66 13.09 4.04
CA SER A 82 -11.69 14.12 3.84
C SER A 82 -13.12 13.58 3.82
N LEU A 83 -13.30 12.33 3.39
CA LEU A 83 -14.59 11.63 3.37
C LEU A 83 -14.93 10.96 4.71
N ARG A 84 -13.94 10.90 5.61
CA ARG A 84 -14.05 10.18 6.87
C ARG A 84 -15.03 10.89 7.81
N VAL A 85 -16.02 10.16 8.29
CA VAL A 85 -16.82 10.57 9.44
C VAL A 85 -16.08 10.14 10.70
N HIS A 86 -15.60 11.10 11.49
CA HIS A 86 -14.94 10.77 12.76
C HIS A 86 -15.97 10.19 13.75
N ILE A 87 -15.85 8.89 14.03
CA ILE A 87 -16.67 8.22 15.04
C ILE A 87 -15.90 8.25 16.37
N PRO A 88 -16.50 8.78 17.46
CA PRO A 88 -15.85 8.86 18.76
C PRO A 88 -15.39 7.49 19.27
N ILE A 89 -14.19 7.50 19.85
CA ILE A 89 -13.39 6.37 20.31
C ILE A 89 -14.21 5.35 21.12
N LYS A 90 -14.02 4.07 20.79
CA LYS A 90 -14.27 2.93 21.69
C LYS A 90 -12.95 2.18 21.88
N GLU A 91 -12.83 1.43 22.97
CA GLU A 91 -11.70 0.52 23.20
C GLU A 91 -11.39 -0.32 21.94
N GLY A 92 -10.13 -0.31 21.51
CA GLY A 92 -9.64 -1.07 20.36
C GLY A 92 -9.42 -0.30 19.04
N THR A 93 -9.32 1.03 19.06
CA THR A 93 -8.86 1.83 17.90
C THR A 93 -7.35 1.72 17.69
N ASP A 94 -6.92 1.64 16.42
CA ASP A 94 -5.52 1.71 16.01
C ASP A 94 -5.10 3.19 15.91
N THR A 95 -3.84 3.52 16.19
CA THR A 95 -3.36 4.92 16.17
C THR A 95 -2.11 5.04 15.32
N ILE A 96 -2.15 5.89 14.30
CA ILE A 96 -1.05 6.11 13.36
C ILE A 96 -0.70 7.60 13.34
N THR A 97 0.59 7.91 13.24
CA THR A 97 1.05 9.30 13.05
C THR A 97 1.24 9.58 11.56
N TYR A 98 0.56 10.60 11.03
CA TYR A 98 0.66 11.03 9.65
C TYR A 98 0.71 12.56 9.59
N LYS A 99 1.72 13.11 8.90
CA LYS A 99 1.98 14.57 8.81
C LYS A 99 1.92 15.29 10.17
N GLU A 100 2.54 14.69 11.19
CA GLU A 100 2.57 15.18 12.58
C GLU A 100 1.21 15.17 13.31
N GLU A 101 0.17 14.67 12.68
CA GLU A 101 -1.14 14.45 13.28
C GLU A 101 -1.32 12.99 13.71
N THR A 102 -2.02 12.78 14.81
CA THR A 102 -2.41 11.45 15.26
C THR A 102 -3.77 11.10 14.67
N ILE A 103 -3.82 10.07 13.84
CA ILE A 103 -5.03 9.54 13.23
C ILE A 103 -5.41 8.26 13.97
N GLU A 104 -6.60 8.26 14.55
CA GLU A 104 -7.20 7.06 15.15
C GLU A 104 -8.03 6.35 14.08
N LEU A 105 -7.94 5.02 13.96
CA LEU A 105 -8.64 4.21 12.95
C LEU A 105 -9.43 3.07 13.62
N ASP A 106 -10.71 2.92 13.31
CA ASP A 106 -11.52 1.77 13.76
C ASP A 106 -11.45 0.62 12.75
N ILE A 107 -10.49 -0.28 12.98
CA ILE A 107 -10.20 -1.42 12.09
C ILE A 107 -11.02 -2.67 12.43
N ARG A 108 -11.94 -2.58 13.40
CA ARG A 108 -12.68 -3.75 13.87
C ARG A 108 -13.61 -4.29 12.76
N PRO A 109 -13.79 -5.62 12.68
CA PRO A 109 -14.77 -6.23 11.78
C PRO A 109 -16.17 -6.09 12.37
N ILE A 110 -16.71 -4.87 12.39
CA ILE A 110 -18.10 -4.59 12.80
C ILE A 110 -18.97 -4.58 11.54
N ASP A 111 -20.18 -5.11 11.66
CA ASP A 111 -21.16 -5.19 10.57
C ASP A 111 -21.47 -3.80 9.97
N ILE A 112 -21.28 -3.72 8.65
CA ILE A 112 -21.90 -2.79 7.68
C ILE A 112 -21.32 -1.35 7.61
N ASN A 113 -20.60 -1.11 6.51
CA ASN A 113 -20.35 0.14 5.77
C ASN A 113 -19.55 1.30 6.40
N ASP A 114 -19.46 1.44 7.72
CA ASP A 114 -18.83 2.65 8.30
C ASP A 114 -17.28 2.56 8.44
N ASN A 115 -16.71 1.34 8.45
CA ASN A 115 -15.27 1.11 8.70
C ASN A 115 -14.44 0.82 7.43
N ASP A 116 -15.02 0.90 6.23
CA ASP A 116 -14.28 0.62 4.99
C ASP A 116 -13.23 1.71 4.70
N ASN A 117 -13.54 2.96 5.05
CA ASN A 117 -12.60 4.08 4.92
C ASN A 117 -11.39 3.94 5.84
N ASP A 118 -11.58 3.60 7.11
CA ASP A 118 -10.47 3.48 8.08
C ASP A 118 -9.53 2.34 7.73
N LYS A 119 -10.05 1.24 7.17
CA LYS A 119 -9.23 0.13 6.68
C LYS A 119 -8.48 0.51 5.40
N ALA A 120 -9.14 1.17 4.45
CA ALA A 120 -8.50 1.70 3.24
C ALA A 120 -7.38 2.68 3.59
N ILE A 121 -7.63 3.62 4.52
CA ILE A 121 -6.64 4.56 5.03
C ILE A 121 -5.47 3.83 5.66
N ARG A 122 -5.73 2.81 6.49
CA ARG A 122 -4.65 2.01 7.09
C ARG A 122 -3.78 1.34 6.03
N ASP A 123 -4.39 0.72 5.04
CA ASP A 123 -3.66 -0.02 4.00
C ASP A 123 -2.83 0.93 3.12
N LEU A 124 -3.36 2.12 2.79
CA LEU A 124 -2.63 3.15 2.06
C LEU A 124 -1.48 3.75 2.90
N LEU A 125 -1.74 4.10 4.17
CA LEU A 125 -0.73 4.61 5.10
C LEU A 125 0.41 3.61 5.28
N ARG A 126 0.09 2.32 5.36
CA ARG A 126 1.10 1.28 5.50
C ARG A 126 2.04 1.20 4.30
N LEU A 127 1.50 1.31 3.09
CA LEU A 127 2.30 1.34 1.87
C LEU A 127 3.15 2.62 1.79
N HIS A 128 2.57 3.77 2.16
CA HIS A 128 3.26 5.04 2.24
C HIS A 128 4.47 4.98 3.20
N GLU A 129 4.30 4.41 4.39
CA GLU A 129 5.42 4.17 5.33
C GLU A 129 6.52 3.30 4.72
N ILE A 130 6.15 2.18 4.09
CA ILE A 130 7.08 1.28 3.41
C ILE A 130 7.91 2.04 2.36
N ILE A 131 7.26 2.89 1.56
CA ILE A 131 7.95 3.70 0.55
C ILE A 131 8.94 4.67 1.21
N LYS A 132 8.53 5.37 2.26
CA LYS A 132 9.41 6.30 2.98
C LYS A 132 10.61 5.59 3.59
N GLU A 133 10.41 4.42 4.19
CA GLU A 133 11.48 3.62 4.74
C GLU A 133 12.43 3.11 3.64
N CYS A 134 11.91 2.63 2.51
CA CYS A 134 12.75 2.23 1.36
C CYS A 134 13.57 3.41 0.83
N LEU A 135 12.99 4.59 0.69
CA LEU A 135 13.71 5.80 0.24
C LEU A 135 14.79 6.25 1.24
N ALA A 136 14.48 6.23 2.54
CA ALA A 136 15.41 6.65 3.59
C ALA A 136 16.62 5.71 3.72
N GLU A 137 16.41 4.42 3.43
CA GLU A 137 17.45 3.38 3.52
C GLU A 137 18.10 3.04 2.18
N GLU A 138 17.78 3.78 1.11
CA GLU A 138 18.24 3.53 -0.25
C GLU A 138 17.96 2.10 -0.73
N LYS A 139 16.85 1.51 -0.30
CA LYS A 139 16.39 0.19 -0.73
C LYS A 139 15.54 0.27 -1.99
N PRO A 140 15.63 -0.72 -2.89
CA PRO A 140 14.77 -0.78 -4.06
C PRO A 140 13.31 -0.99 -3.64
N LEU A 141 12.38 -0.56 -4.49
CA LEU A 141 10.97 -0.90 -4.39
C LEU A 141 10.54 -1.57 -5.68
N TYR A 142 10.07 -2.80 -5.58
CA TYR A 142 9.55 -3.62 -6.65
C TYR A 142 8.02 -3.56 -6.63
N LEU A 143 7.44 -3.44 -7.82
CA LEU A 143 6.03 -3.67 -8.07
C LEU A 143 5.87 -5.08 -8.67
N SER A 144 4.77 -5.76 -8.39
CA SER A 144 4.45 -7.04 -9.03
C SER A 144 2.94 -7.09 -9.24
N VAL A 145 2.49 -7.42 -10.44
CA VAL A 145 1.06 -7.53 -10.78
C VAL A 145 0.83 -8.91 -11.39
N TYR A 146 -0.02 -9.71 -10.74
CA TYR A 146 -0.34 -11.07 -11.15
C TYR A 146 -1.83 -11.19 -11.45
N GLU A 147 -2.18 -11.86 -12.54
CA GLU A 147 -3.54 -12.41 -12.66
C GLU A 147 -3.64 -13.63 -11.74
N GLU A 148 -4.78 -13.79 -11.07
CA GLU A 148 -5.04 -15.02 -10.33
C GLU A 148 -5.66 -16.00 -11.32
N GLU A 149 -5.06 -17.19 -11.46
CA GLU A 149 -5.60 -18.31 -12.26
C GLU A 149 -6.92 -18.84 -11.69
#